data_AF-A0A2P8WBI4-F1
#
_entry.id   AF-A0A2P8WBI4-F1
#
_cell.length_a   1.000
_cell.length_b   1.000
_cell.length_c   1.000
_cell.angle_alpha   90.00
_cell.angle_beta   90.00
_cell.angle_gamma   90.00
#
_symmetry.space_group_name_H-M   'P 1'
#
loop_
_entity.id
_entity.type
_entity.pdbx_description
1 polymer ?
#
loop_
_entity_poly.entity_id
_entity_poly.type
_entity_poly.pdbx_seq_one_letter_code
_entity_poly.pdbx_strand_id
1 'polypeptide(L)' 'MKQVLLDCDVLLDVLLKRQPFVLDSAQVLDAVATVKIEGYLAGHAVTNIYYILRRQFMQNCHSRSHPRQSGLA' A
#
# COMPACT_ATOMS: atom_id res chain seq x y z
N MET A 1 10.29 -19.35 15.72
CA MET A 1 9.86 -18.03 15.19
C MET A 1 8.39 -18.13 14.81
N LYS A 2 7.62 -17.03 14.91
CA LYS A 2 6.21 -17.04 14.49
C LYS A 2 6.12 -16.81 12.99
N GLN A 3 5.33 -17.63 12.32
CA GLN A 3 4.99 -17.47 10.90
C GLN A 3 3.71 -16.66 10.79
N VAL A 4 3.72 -15.63 9.96
CA VAL A 4 2.58 -14.71 9.79
C VAL A 4 2.31 -14.56 8.30
N LEU A 5 1.08 -14.86 7.89
CA LEU A 5 0.60 -14.53 6.55
C LEU A 5 0.14 -13.07 6.55
N LEU A 6 0.76 -12.26 5.70
CA LEU A 6 0.40 -10.85 5.51
C LEU A 6 -0.67 -10.74 4.42
N ASP A 7 -1.68 -9.92 4.69
CA ASP A 7 -2.61 -9.50 3.65
C ASP A 7 -1.94 -8.44 2.74
N CYS A 8 -2.40 -8.36 1.49
CA CYS A 8 -2.06 -7.32 0.52
C CYS A 8 -2.26 -5.92 1.12
N ASP A 9 -3.28 -5.73 1.95
CA ASP A 9 -3.61 -4.44 2.52
C ASP A 9 -2.51 -3.88 3.44
N VAL A 10 -1.81 -4.74 4.20
CA VAL A 10 -0.68 -4.31 5.03
C VAL A 10 0.42 -3.69 4.17
N LEU A 11 0.70 -4.29 3.01
CA LEU A 11 1.69 -3.76 2.07
C LEU A 11 1.18 -2.49 1.40
N LEU A 12 -0.08 -2.46 0.97
CA LEU A 12 -0.68 -1.30 0.33
C LEU A 12 -0.76 -0.09 1.25
N ASP A 13 -0.98 -0.28 2.56
CA ASP A 13 -0.97 0.81 3.53
C ASP A 13 0.36 1.54 3.54
N VAL A 14 1.46 0.79 3.53
CA VAL A 14 2.81 1.37 3.54
C VAL A 14 3.17 1.95 2.18
N LEU A 15 2.89 1.22 1.09
CA LEU A 15 3.24 1.63 -0.27
C LEU A 15 2.46 2.89 -0.72
N LEU A 16 1.20 3.03 -0.32
CA LEU A 16 0.34 4.16 -0.67
C LEU A 16 0.16 5.17 0.47
N LYS A 17 0.80 4.96 1.62
CA LYS A 17 0.67 5.80 2.83
C LYS A 17 -0.79 5.97 3.26
N ARG A 18 -1.59 4.88 3.24
CA ARG A 18 -3.03 4.92 3.58
C ARG A 18 -3.21 5.16 5.08
N GLN A 19 -3.95 6.22 5.41
CA GLN A 19 -4.39 6.48 6.79
C GLN A 19 -5.66 5.67 7.09
N PRO A 20 -5.87 5.21 8.34
CA PRO A 20 -5.02 5.44 9.52
C PRO A 20 -3.91 4.39 9.74
N PHE A 21 -3.89 3.30 8.97
CA PHE A 21 -3.14 2.08 9.31
C PHE A 21 -1.67 2.07 8.88
N VAL A 22 -1.19 3.10 8.17
CA VAL A 22 0.20 3.16 7.67
C VAL A 22 1.24 2.92 8.76
N LEU A 23 1.03 3.42 9.98
CA LEU A 23 2.00 3.25 11.08
C LEU A 23 2.00 1.82 11.62
N ASP A 24 0.82 1.23 11.82
CA ASP A 24 0.69 -0.13 12.33
C ASP A 24 1.23 -1.14 11.30
N SER A 25 0.85 -0.98 10.04
CA SER A 25 1.33 -1.79 8.93
C SER A 25 2.85 -1.67 8.74
N ALA A 26 3.43 -0.47 8.92
CA ALA A 26 4.88 -0.29 8.90
C ALA A 26 5.60 -1.04 10.04
N GLN A 27 5.02 -1.07 11.25
CA GLN A 27 5.58 -1.83 12.38
C GLN A 27 5.59 -3.34 12.11
N VAL A 28 4.55 -3.86 11.45
CA VAL A 28 4.52 -5.28 11.03
C VAL A 28 5.62 -5.57 10.03
N LEU A 29 5.81 -4.71 9.01
CA LEU A 29 6.89 -4.88 8.04
C LEU A 29 8.28 -4.75 8.67
N ASP A 30 8.47 -3.85 9.64
CA ASP A 30 9.72 -3.74 10.40
C ASP A 30 10.02 -5.02 11.21
N ALA A 31 8.99 -5.64 11.81
CA ALA A 31 9.16 -6.91 12.50
C ALA A 31 9.61 -8.05 11.57
N VAL A 32 9.16 -8.04 10.31
CA VAL A 32 9.65 -8.98 9.28
C VAL A 32 11.08 -8.62 8.88
N ALA A 33 11.37 -7.35 8.60
CA ALA A 33 12.69 -6.88 8.16
C ALA A 33 13.78 -7.09 9.22
N THR A 34 13.42 -7.00 10.50
CA THR A 34 14.30 -7.25 11.66
C THR A 34 14.32 -8.71 12.11
N VAL A 35 13.74 -9.63 11.33
CA VAL A 35 13.75 -11.09 11.58
C VAL A 35 13.11 -11.48 12.93
N LYS A 36 12.19 -10.65 13.45
CA LYS A 36 11.41 -10.97 14.66
C LYS A 36 10.27 -11.94 14.35
N ILE A 37 9.74 -11.87 13.14
CA ILE A 37 8.71 -12.79 12.59
C ILE A 37 9.09 -13.21 11.17
N GLU A 38 8.54 -14.34 10.74
CA GLU A 38 8.67 -14.81 9.37
C GLU A 38 7.38 -14.46 8.60
N GLY A 39 7.48 -13.51 7.68
CA GLY A 39 6.36 -12.99 6.90
C GLY A 39 6.17 -13.73 5.58
N TYR A 40 4.94 -14.15 5.32
CA TYR A 40 4.53 -14.81 4.07
C TYR A 40 3.52 -13.94 3.32
N LEU A 41 3.48 -14.08 2.00
CA LEU A 41 2.45 -13.52 1.14
C LEU A 41 1.84 -14.64 0.30
N ALA A 42 0.53 -14.57 0.10
CA ALA A 42 -0.10 -15.44 -0.89
C ALA A 42 0.38 -15.04 -2.30
N GLY A 43 0.59 -16.02 -3.18
CA GLY A 43 1.08 -15.74 -4.54
C GLY A 43 0.21 -14.74 -5.33
N HIS A 44 -1.12 -14.81 -5.14
CA HIS A 44 -2.06 -13.88 -5.75
C HIS A 44 -2.01 -12.45 -5.16
N ALA A 45 -1.45 -12.28 -3.95
CA ALA A 45 -1.30 -10.96 -3.35
C ALA A 45 -0.37 -10.08 -4.20
N VAL A 46 0.66 -10.66 -4.84
CA VAL A 46 1.59 -9.94 -5.72
C VAL A 46 0.85 -9.32 -6.91
N THR A 47 -0.01 -10.10 -7.58
CA THR A 47 -0.80 -9.60 -8.71
C THR A 47 -1.83 -8.57 -8.27
N ASN A 48 -2.43 -8.73 -7.08
CA ASN A 48 -3.37 -7.76 -6.52
C ASN A 48 -2.69 -6.42 -6.22
N ILE A 49 -1.53 -6.45 -5.56
CA ILE A 49 -0.73 -5.26 -5.25
C ILE A 49 -0.37 -4.53 -6.55
N TYR A 50 0.17 -5.25 -7.54
CA TYR A 50 0.51 -4.67 -8.84
C TYR A 50 -0.69 -3.98 -9.50
N TYR A 51 -1.84 -4.66 -9.56
CA TYR A 51 -3.04 -4.12 -10.18
C TYR A 51 -3.53 -2.84 -9.49
N ILE A 52 -3.57 -2.82 -8.15
CA ILE A 52 -4.03 -1.67 -7.36
C ILE A 52 -3.08 -0.49 -7.53
N LEU A 53 -1.76 -0.70 -7.38
CA LEU A 53 -0.75 0.36 -7.55
C LEU A 53 -0.82 0.97 -8.96
N ARG A 54 -0.86 0.13 -10.00
CA ARG A 54 -0.98 0.59 -11.39
C ARG A 54 -2.21 1.46 -11.57
N ARG A 55 -3.37 1.04 -11.04
CA ARG A 55 -4.61 1.80 -11.15
C ARG A 55 -4.53 3.14 -10.42
N GLN A 56 -3.95 3.20 -9.22
CA GLN A 56 -3.79 4.43 -8.43
C GLN A 56 -2.86 5.44 -9.13
N PHE A 57 -1.70 5.01 -9.62
CA PHE A 57 -0.78 5.91 -10.31
C PHE A 57 -1.32 6.43 -11.64
N MET A 58 -2.09 5.62 -12.38
CA MET A 58 -2.72 6.08 -13.63
C MET A 58 -3.83 7.10 -13.39
N GLN A 59 -4.64 6.95 -12.33
CA GLN A 59 -5.64 7.94 -11.94
C GLN A 59 -4.99 9.28 -11.57
N ASN A 60 -3.88 9.24 -10.84
CA ASN A 60 -3.13 10.43 -10.46
C ASN A 60 -2.58 11.20 -11.67
N CYS A 61 -2.31 10.54 -12.80
CA CYS A 61 -1.94 11.22 -14.04
C CYS A 61 -3.12 11.95 -14.69
N HIS A 62 -4.33 11.37 -14.69
CA HIS A 62 -5.54 12.02 -15.21
C HIS A 62 -6.00 13.21 -14.36
N SER A 63 -5.83 13.14 -13.03
CA SER A 63 -6.16 14.26 -12.14
C SER A 63 -5.21 15.46 -12.30
N ARG A 64 -4.01 15.27 -12.85
CA ARG A 64 -3.02 16.34 -13.09
C ARG A 64 -3.21 17.06 -14.43
N SER A 65 -3.96 16.49 -15.37
CA SER A 65 -4.22 17.09 -16.69
C SER A 65 -5.44 18.02 -16.74
N HIS A 66 -6.10 18.28 -15.62
CA HIS A 66 -7.08 19.36 -15.47
C HIS A 66 -6.78 20.12 -14.17
N PRO A 67 -6.18 21.32 -14.23
CA PRO A 67 -6.26 22.20 -13.08
C PRO A 67 -7.74 22.47 -12.87
N ARG A 68 -8.29 22.12 -11.68
CA ARG A 68 -9.56 22.69 -11.27
C ARG A 68 -9.36 24.19 -11.34
N GLN A 69 -10.01 24.85 -12.29
CA GLN A 69 -10.17 26.29 -12.20
C GLN A 69 -10.85 26.53 -10.85
N SER A 70 -10.09 27.09 -9.91
CA SER A 70 -10.63 27.80 -8.77
C SER A 70 -11.43 28.97 -9.34
N GLY A 71 -12.69 28.69 -9.67
CA GLY A 71 -13.67 29.71 -9.96
C GLY A 71 -14.01 30.43 -8.66
N LEU A 72 -13.76 31.74 -8.67
CA LEU A 72 -14.38 32.72 -7.82
C LEU A 72 -15.85 32.37 -7.51
N ALA A 73 -16.19 32.33 -6.23
CA ALA A 73 -17.41 32.91 -5.65
C ALA A 73 -17.22 33.00 -4.14
#